data_AF-A0A0W0EV90-F1
#
_entry.id   AF-A0A0W0EV90-F1
#
_cell.length_a   1.000
_cell.length_b   1.000
_cell.length_c   1.000
_cell.angle_alpha   90.00
_cell.angle_beta   90.00
_cell.angle_gamma   90.00
#
_symmetry.space_group_name_H-M   'P 1'
#
loop_
_entity.id
_entity.type
_entity.pdbx_description
1 polymer ?
#
loop_
_entity_poly.entity_id
_entity_poly.type
_entity_poly.pdbx_seq_one_letter_code
_entity_poly.pdbx_strand_id
1 'polypeptide(L)'
;MATTTGKPTTKSSALAPRPLSTVLLLGILPVVAGWFIIRSFLDPVPSLPALYTAIGFSIIAFVVTIYLIPALGSTFIQANLSGRDLLKVYNDPIPESQGLICASIYILVLILFIPFAFSDAFTASNATTPEGISVKEFPHYQLSVFLSSILSLLIATMLGFLDDVFDIRWRHKLPIPIIASIPLLMVYFAERGNTHVVVPLPLRSIFGSLVNLGPLYYVYMSMLSTFSTNSINILAGINGSEVSQALIIALSVIVNDLLYLPWPIDFRIPVHLLGSKAEVEVGGVWSAGMSYGSRELVERHLFSLYFMMPLVAVCLGFMYHNWYPARAFPGDTLCYVTGMAFAVVGIQAHFSKTLLLFFLPQIFNFVLSCPQLFGLVPCPRHRVPRFDPDTNLLHPSKTLFLRPPSRLTTLILRMFSTLGFIDVTTHPNSGIILEATNFTILNFFLVRLGPMNEKRLVQVLMCSQVAGSILAFVVRYGLASLVYDGDRSFRGTPAAPRHASALVSKYLHNFDPTAVGSGRWIRVPERSRSVQRIKVTFGSQIYQMYVDIERK
;
A
#
# COMPACT_ATOMS: atom_id res chain seq x y z
N MET A 1 24.21 -58.05 -12.37
CA MET A 1 24.16 -56.63 -12.81
C MET A 1 23.82 -55.78 -11.59
N ALA A 2 24.84 -55.16 -10.99
CA ALA A 2 24.66 -54.35 -9.79
C ALA A 2 24.05 -53.00 -10.18
N THR A 3 22.89 -52.72 -9.60
CA THR A 3 22.21 -51.42 -9.64
C THR A 3 23.03 -50.42 -8.84
N THR A 4 23.69 -49.49 -9.54
CA THR A 4 24.34 -48.33 -8.95
C THR A 4 23.26 -47.37 -8.46
N THR A 5 23.00 -47.42 -7.15
CA THR A 5 22.26 -46.39 -6.43
C THR A 5 23.07 -45.09 -6.47
N GLY A 6 22.61 -44.12 -7.28
CA GLY A 6 23.16 -42.78 -7.30
C GLY A 6 23.07 -42.16 -5.91
N LYS A 7 24.20 -41.71 -5.37
CA LYS A 7 24.25 -40.88 -4.17
C LYS A 7 23.34 -39.65 -4.37
N PRO A 8 22.56 -39.23 -3.36
CA PRO A 8 21.85 -37.97 -3.43
C PRO A 8 22.89 -36.85 -3.59
N THR A 9 22.74 -36.03 -4.63
CA THR A 9 23.54 -34.83 -4.81
C THR A 9 23.42 -33.98 -3.55
N THR A 10 24.55 -33.71 -2.90
CA THR A 10 24.60 -32.80 -1.76
C THR A 10 24.12 -31.45 -2.24
N LYS A 11 22.90 -31.04 -1.86
CA LYS A 11 22.40 -29.67 -2.10
C LYS A 11 23.47 -28.70 -1.62
N SER A 12 23.85 -27.75 -2.49
CA SER A 12 24.76 -26.66 -2.13
C SER A 12 24.28 -26.04 -0.80
N SER A 13 25.20 -25.86 0.16
CA SER A 13 24.91 -25.26 1.46
C SER A 13 24.29 -23.86 1.34
N ALA A 14 24.47 -23.19 0.20
CA ALA A 14 23.87 -21.89 -0.13
C ALA A 14 22.34 -21.90 -0.21
N LEU A 15 21.71 -23.05 -0.53
CA LEU A 15 20.29 -23.18 -0.80
C LEU A 15 19.50 -23.92 0.29
N ALA A 16 20.17 -24.30 1.38
CA ALA A 16 19.49 -24.83 2.56
C ALA A 16 18.52 -23.77 3.13
N PRO A 17 17.32 -24.14 3.61
CA PRO A 17 16.42 -23.22 4.30
C PRO A 17 17.15 -22.42 5.37
N ARG A 18 16.82 -21.13 5.50
CA ARG A 18 17.44 -20.29 6.53
C ARG A 18 17.09 -20.81 7.93
N PRO A 19 18.00 -20.69 8.91
CA PRO A 19 17.72 -21.10 10.27
C PRO A 19 16.53 -20.30 10.82
N LEU A 20 15.65 -20.96 11.57
CA LEU A 20 14.47 -20.34 12.17
C LEU A 20 14.52 -20.58 13.67
N SER A 21 14.35 -19.52 14.47
CA SER A 21 14.20 -19.67 15.91
C SER A 21 12.80 -20.21 16.21
N THR A 22 12.71 -21.50 16.51
CA THR A 22 11.45 -22.17 16.86
C THR A 22 10.77 -21.50 18.05
N VAL A 23 11.56 -21.03 19.03
CA VAL A 23 11.04 -20.33 20.23
C VAL A 23 10.37 -19.00 19.86
N LEU A 24 10.99 -18.22 18.96
CA LEU A 24 10.44 -16.93 18.54
C LEU A 24 9.21 -17.11 17.64
N LEU A 25 9.25 -18.06 16.71
CA LEU A 25 8.21 -18.26 15.70
C LEU A 25 7.01 -19.06 16.18
N LEU A 26 7.22 -20.10 17.00
CA LEU A 26 6.13 -20.96 17.48
C LEU A 26 5.75 -20.69 18.94
N GLY A 27 6.53 -19.90 19.66
CA GLY A 27 6.25 -19.50 21.05
C GLY A 27 5.81 -18.05 21.16
N ILE A 28 6.76 -17.11 21.08
CA ILE A 28 6.53 -15.71 21.44
C ILE A 28 5.55 -15.02 20.48
N LEU A 29 5.78 -15.12 19.17
CA LEU A 29 4.97 -14.40 18.18
C LEU A 29 3.48 -14.84 18.16
N PRO A 30 3.13 -16.14 18.19
CA PRO A 30 1.74 -16.56 18.27
C PRO A 30 1.04 -16.13 19.56
N VAL A 31 1.75 -16.13 20.70
CA VAL A 31 1.21 -15.64 21.98
C VAL A 31 0.92 -14.13 21.90
N VAL A 32 1.86 -13.35 21.34
CA VAL A 32 1.65 -11.91 21.13
C VAL A 32 0.50 -11.67 20.16
N ALA A 33 0.39 -12.45 19.08
CA ALA A 33 -0.73 -12.34 18.15
C ALA A 33 -2.07 -12.64 18.82
N GLY A 34 -2.15 -13.73 19.59
CA GLY A 34 -3.33 -14.10 20.36
C GLY A 34 -3.70 -13.01 21.36
N TRP A 35 -2.71 -12.41 22.04
CA TRP A 35 -2.93 -11.27 22.93
C TRP A 35 -3.58 -10.09 22.20
N PHE A 36 -3.09 -9.70 21.03
CA PHE A 36 -3.67 -8.59 20.25
C PHE A 36 -5.12 -8.86 19.82
N ILE A 37 -5.46 -10.10 19.46
CA ILE A 37 -6.83 -10.48 19.09
C ILE A 37 -7.74 -10.50 20.31
N ILE A 38 -7.28 -11.10 21.41
CA ILE A 38 -8.07 -11.19 22.67
C ILE A 38 -8.25 -9.82 23.29
N ARG A 39 -7.22 -8.95 23.26
CA ARG A 39 -7.25 -7.59 23.83
C ARG A 39 -8.41 -6.76 23.28
N SER A 40 -8.82 -6.97 22.04
CA SER A 40 -9.96 -6.30 21.41
C SER A 40 -11.30 -6.58 22.09
N PHE A 41 -11.39 -7.64 22.89
CA PHE A 41 -12.60 -8.05 23.63
C PHE A 41 -12.48 -7.85 25.15
N LEU A 42 -11.34 -7.37 25.65
CA LEU A 42 -11.13 -7.16 27.08
C LEU A 42 -11.50 -5.74 27.50
N ASP A 43 -12.21 -5.61 28.61
CA ASP A 43 -12.53 -4.32 29.21
C ASP A 43 -11.31 -3.72 29.95
N PRO A 44 -11.04 -2.41 29.78
CA PRO A 44 -11.70 -1.47 28.88
C PRO A 44 -11.33 -1.72 27.40
N VAL A 45 -12.33 -1.77 26.51
CA VAL A 45 -12.14 -1.97 25.06
C VAL A 45 -11.23 -0.88 24.50
N PRO A 46 -10.20 -1.22 23.69
CA PRO A 46 -9.31 -0.20 23.12
C PRO A 46 -10.08 0.70 22.15
N SER A 47 -9.58 1.90 21.90
CA SER A 47 -10.23 2.91 21.04
C SER A 47 -10.48 2.45 19.60
N LEU A 48 -9.59 1.60 19.06
CA LEU A 48 -9.66 1.05 17.70
C LEU A 48 -9.52 -0.48 17.76
N PRO A 49 -10.53 -1.23 18.21
CA PRO A 49 -10.42 -2.68 18.46
C PRO A 49 -10.08 -3.48 17.20
N ALA A 50 -10.67 -3.13 16.05
CA ALA A 50 -10.36 -3.76 14.78
C ALA A 50 -8.89 -3.58 14.37
N LEU A 51 -8.24 -2.46 14.73
CA LEU A 51 -6.82 -2.22 14.45
C LEU A 51 -5.92 -3.18 15.26
N TYR A 52 -6.23 -3.42 16.54
CA TYR A 52 -5.49 -4.39 17.37
C TYR A 52 -5.62 -5.79 16.81
N THR A 53 -6.84 -6.20 16.43
CA THR A 53 -7.07 -7.50 15.80
C THR A 53 -6.29 -7.64 14.49
N ALA A 54 -6.28 -6.61 13.65
CA ALA A 54 -5.51 -6.60 12.40
C ALA A 54 -3.99 -6.74 12.63
N ILE A 55 -3.44 -6.15 13.71
CA ILE A 55 -2.05 -6.37 14.13
C ILE A 55 -1.81 -7.84 14.49
N GLY A 56 -2.69 -8.43 15.30
CA GLY A 56 -2.59 -9.85 15.66
C GLY A 56 -2.61 -10.77 14.44
N PHE A 57 -3.56 -10.56 13.53
CA PHE A 57 -3.63 -11.28 12.26
C PHE A 57 -2.40 -11.08 11.37
N SER A 58 -1.82 -9.88 11.35
CA SER A 58 -0.59 -9.60 10.61
C SER A 58 0.61 -10.37 11.19
N ILE A 59 0.73 -10.47 12.51
CA ILE A 59 1.78 -11.28 13.14
C ILE A 59 1.62 -12.77 12.77
N ILE A 60 0.39 -13.29 12.77
CA ILE A 60 0.11 -14.67 12.30
C ILE A 60 0.53 -14.83 10.84
N ALA A 61 0.15 -13.88 9.97
CA ALA A 61 0.51 -13.91 8.56
C ALA A 61 2.03 -14.01 8.35
N PHE A 62 2.81 -13.20 9.08
CA PHE A 62 4.28 -13.23 9.04
C PHE A 62 4.84 -14.60 9.44
N VAL A 63 4.40 -15.16 10.57
CA VAL A 63 4.87 -16.46 11.07
C VAL A 63 4.53 -17.57 10.06
N VAL A 64 3.29 -17.59 9.58
CA VAL A 64 2.82 -18.59 8.61
C VAL A 64 3.58 -18.48 7.29
N THR A 65 3.84 -17.28 6.78
CA THR A 65 4.64 -17.09 5.56
C THR A 65 6.07 -17.61 5.74
N ILE A 66 6.74 -17.28 6.85
CA ILE A 66 8.10 -17.76 7.11
C ILE A 66 8.16 -19.30 7.15
N TYR A 67 7.14 -19.94 7.70
CA TYR A 67 7.08 -21.39 7.82
C TYR A 67 6.72 -22.09 6.49
N LEU A 68 5.71 -21.60 5.78
CA LEU A 68 5.15 -22.29 4.61
C LEU A 68 6.02 -22.21 3.35
N ILE A 69 6.76 -21.12 3.14
CA ILE A 69 7.63 -20.95 1.96
C ILE A 69 8.64 -22.11 1.82
N PRO A 70 9.49 -22.43 2.82
CA PRO A 70 10.40 -23.57 2.71
C PRO A 70 9.68 -24.92 2.74
N ALA A 71 8.53 -25.02 3.41
CA ALA A 71 7.77 -26.27 3.50
C ALA A 71 7.16 -26.69 2.16
N LEU A 72 6.67 -25.73 1.38
CA LEU A 72 6.02 -25.96 0.09
C LEU A 72 6.96 -25.81 -1.11
N GLY A 73 8.16 -25.25 -0.93
CA GLY A 73 9.11 -25.03 -2.03
C GLY A 73 9.46 -26.30 -2.82
N SER A 74 9.57 -27.46 -2.17
CA SER A 74 9.82 -28.74 -2.86
C SER A 74 8.67 -29.16 -3.77
N THR A 75 7.42 -28.89 -3.37
CA THR A 75 6.22 -29.18 -4.16
C THR A 75 6.18 -28.34 -5.43
N PHE A 76 6.57 -27.05 -5.36
CA PHE A 76 6.65 -26.20 -6.55
C PHE A 76 7.72 -26.67 -7.53
N ILE A 77 8.88 -27.10 -7.03
CA ILE A 77 9.92 -27.72 -7.87
C ILE A 77 9.38 -29.00 -8.54
N GLN A 78 8.66 -29.86 -7.80
CA GLN A 78 8.04 -31.06 -8.36
C GLN A 78 6.97 -30.75 -9.43
N ALA A 79 6.31 -29.61 -9.32
CA ALA A 79 5.35 -29.10 -10.30
C ALA A 79 6.00 -28.36 -11.49
N ASN A 80 7.34 -28.40 -11.62
CA ASN A 80 8.13 -27.63 -12.61
C ASN A 80 7.99 -26.11 -12.50
N LEU A 81 7.56 -25.59 -11.35
CA LEU A 81 7.56 -24.16 -11.03
C LEU A 81 8.88 -23.82 -10.33
N SER A 82 9.95 -23.78 -11.11
CA SER A 82 11.29 -23.49 -10.62
C SER A 82 12.12 -22.73 -11.65
N GLY A 83 12.92 -21.77 -11.16
CA GLY A 83 13.82 -20.96 -11.97
C GLY A 83 15.29 -21.17 -11.57
N ARG A 84 16.20 -20.71 -12.44
CA ARG A 84 17.63 -20.58 -12.12
C ARG A 84 17.94 -19.14 -11.79
N ASP A 85 18.83 -18.92 -10.83
CA ASP A 85 19.36 -17.59 -10.57
C ASP A 85 20.36 -17.20 -11.67
N LEU A 86 19.94 -16.32 -12.58
CA LEU A 86 20.72 -15.89 -13.74
C LEU A 86 22.00 -15.12 -13.35
N LEU A 87 22.10 -14.65 -12.11
CA LEU A 87 23.19 -13.83 -11.61
C LEU A 87 24.11 -14.59 -10.64
N LYS A 88 24.11 -15.93 -10.73
CA LYS A 88 24.91 -16.84 -9.91
C LYS A 88 25.54 -17.94 -10.77
N VAL A 89 26.62 -18.53 -10.24
CA VAL A 89 27.37 -19.60 -10.93
C VAL A 89 26.70 -20.98 -10.74
N TYR A 90 25.96 -21.16 -9.65
CA TYR A 90 25.24 -22.41 -9.40
C TYR A 90 24.00 -22.53 -10.29
N ASN A 91 23.66 -23.77 -10.66
CA ASN A 91 22.53 -24.08 -11.54
C ASN A 91 21.39 -24.83 -10.84
N ASP A 92 21.45 -24.89 -9.50
CA ASP A 92 20.41 -25.52 -8.69
C ASP A 92 19.04 -24.84 -8.90
N PRO A 93 17.94 -25.61 -9.02
CA PRO A 93 16.60 -25.04 -9.18
C PRO A 93 16.11 -24.38 -7.89
N ILE A 94 15.63 -23.16 -8.01
CA ILE A 94 14.99 -22.38 -6.94
C ILE A 94 13.48 -22.39 -7.18
N PRO A 95 12.64 -22.65 -6.16
CA PRO A 95 11.19 -22.64 -6.34
C PRO A 95 10.70 -21.26 -6.79
N GLU A 96 9.89 -21.24 -7.84
CA GLU A 96 9.30 -20.04 -8.43
C GLU A 96 7.83 -19.91 -8.04
N SER A 97 7.22 -18.76 -8.35
CA SER A 97 5.82 -18.45 -8.03
C SER A 97 5.45 -18.60 -6.54
N GLN A 98 6.43 -18.44 -5.65
CA GLN A 98 6.22 -18.50 -4.20
C GLN A 98 5.38 -17.31 -3.69
N GLY A 99 5.20 -16.29 -4.53
CA GLY A 99 4.21 -15.25 -4.36
C GLY A 99 2.77 -15.77 -4.24
N LEU A 100 2.45 -16.96 -4.77
CA LEU A 100 1.13 -17.58 -4.61
C LEU A 100 0.84 -17.94 -3.15
N ILE A 101 1.83 -18.45 -2.42
CA ILE A 101 1.70 -18.76 -0.98
C ILE A 101 1.47 -17.46 -0.21
N CYS A 102 2.25 -16.43 -0.53
CA CYS A 102 2.12 -15.09 0.05
C CYS A 102 0.72 -14.52 -0.15
N ALA A 103 0.24 -14.53 -1.39
CA ALA A 103 -1.09 -14.04 -1.77
C ALA A 103 -2.21 -14.81 -1.07
N SER A 104 -2.08 -16.14 -0.98
CA SER A 104 -3.07 -17.00 -0.33
C SER A 104 -3.19 -16.69 1.16
N ILE A 105 -2.06 -16.54 1.86
CA ILE A 105 -2.03 -16.15 3.29
C ILE A 105 -2.62 -14.75 3.46
N TYR A 106 -2.20 -13.80 2.63
CA TYR A 106 -2.66 -12.41 2.67
C TYR A 106 -4.19 -12.33 2.53
N ILE A 107 -4.75 -12.95 1.48
CA ILE A 107 -6.19 -12.92 1.20
C ILE A 107 -6.97 -13.69 2.27
N LEU A 108 -6.47 -14.86 2.72
CA LEU A 108 -7.12 -15.63 3.79
C LEU A 108 -7.23 -14.80 5.07
N VAL A 109 -6.16 -14.11 5.45
CA VAL A 109 -6.15 -13.22 6.61
C VAL A 109 -7.17 -12.08 6.46
N LEU A 110 -7.27 -11.46 5.27
CA LEU A 110 -8.29 -10.44 5.02
C LEU A 110 -9.71 -10.99 5.15
N ILE A 111 -9.97 -12.20 4.65
CA ILE A 111 -11.28 -12.86 4.77
C ILE A 111 -11.61 -13.15 6.24
N LEU A 112 -10.66 -13.71 6.99
CA LEU A 112 -10.84 -14.02 8.41
C LEU A 112 -10.97 -12.76 9.28
N PHE A 113 -10.45 -11.62 8.80
CA PHE A 113 -10.55 -10.34 9.49
C PHE A 113 -11.92 -9.67 9.35
N ILE A 114 -12.73 -10.01 8.33
CA ILE A 114 -14.03 -9.37 8.05
C ILE A 114 -14.93 -9.30 9.30
N PRO A 115 -15.18 -10.38 10.07
CA PRO A 115 -16.07 -10.31 11.23
C PRO A 115 -15.60 -9.32 12.31
N PHE A 116 -14.29 -9.12 12.44
CA PHE A 116 -13.69 -8.20 13.40
C PHE A 116 -13.75 -6.74 12.92
N ALA A 117 -13.61 -6.50 11.62
CA ALA A 117 -13.78 -5.17 11.05
C ALA A 117 -15.21 -4.61 11.24
N PHE A 118 -16.20 -5.51 11.31
CA PHE A 118 -17.62 -5.19 11.43
C PHE A 118 -18.24 -5.58 12.78
N SER A 119 -17.41 -5.85 13.81
CA SER A 119 -17.86 -6.35 15.12
C SER A 119 -18.92 -5.46 15.78
N ASP A 120 -18.77 -4.13 15.66
CA ASP A 120 -19.69 -3.15 16.23
C ASP A 120 -21.09 -3.21 15.62
N ALA A 121 -21.21 -3.60 14.36
CA ALA A 121 -22.49 -3.78 13.69
C ALA A 121 -23.20 -5.06 14.16
N PHE A 122 -22.43 -6.12 14.40
CA PHE A 122 -22.97 -7.39 14.90
C PHE A 122 -23.40 -7.32 16.37
N THR A 123 -22.67 -6.60 17.22
CA THR A 123 -23.02 -6.42 18.64
C THR A 123 -24.20 -5.45 18.84
N ALA A 124 -24.28 -4.38 18.04
CA ALA A 124 -25.39 -3.43 18.10
C ALA A 124 -26.76 -4.05 17.71
N SER A 125 -26.76 -5.10 16.90
CA SER A 125 -27.98 -5.82 16.49
C SER A 125 -28.63 -6.62 17.62
N ASN A 126 -27.90 -6.89 18.72
CA ASN A 126 -28.40 -7.65 19.87
C ASN A 126 -28.92 -6.76 21.02
N ALA A 127 -28.86 -5.43 20.90
CA ALA A 127 -29.41 -4.52 21.89
C ALA A 127 -30.94 -4.43 21.74
N THR A 128 -31.66 -5.29 22.47
CA THR A 128 -33.12 -5.22 22.63
C THR A 128 -33.51 -3.96 23.40
N THR A 129 -33.81 -2.86 22.70
CA THR A 129 -34.78 -1.79 23.10
C THR A 129 -34.75 -0.66 22.05
N PRO A 130 -35.71 -0.61 21.11
CA PRO A 130 -35.91 0.57 20.28
C PRO A 130 -36.79 1.56 21.04
N GLU A 131 -36.18 2.43 21.85
CA GLU A 131 -36.83 3.69 22.26
C GLU A 131 -36.25 4.84 21.42
N GLY A 132 -36.68 4.94 20.15
CA GLY A 132 -36.38 6.09 19.28
C GLY A 132 -36.23 5.78 17.78
N ILE A 133 -36.18 6.85 16.97
CA ILE A 133 -35.84 6.82 15.54
C ILE A 133 -34.32 6.66 15.40
N SER A 134 -33.78 5.48 15.69
CA SER A 134 -32.40 5.14 15.30
C SER A 134 -32.24 3.64 15.12
N VAL A 135 -32.64 3.13 13.95
CA VAL A 135 -32.19 1.81 13.50
C VAL A 135 -30.73 1.97 13.07
N LYS A 136 -29.78 1.39 13.82
CA LYS A 136 -28.40 1.24 13.32
C LYS A 136 -28.44 0.15 12.24
N GLU A 137 -28.59 0.55 10.99
CA GLU A 137 -28.49 -0.36 9.85
C GLU A 137 -27.07 -0.91 9.68
N PHE A 138 -26.96 -2.12 9.16
CA PHE A 138 -25.67 -2.76 8.89
C PHE A 138 -24.91 -1.98 7.80
N PRO A 139 -23.59 -1.75 7.95
CA PRO A 139 -22.78 -0.96 7.01
C PRO A 139 -22.48 -1.72 5.70
N HIS A 140 -23.52 -1.91 4.87
CA HIS A 140 -23.43 -2.62 3.60
C HIS A 140 -22.44 -1.98 2.62
N TYR A 141 -22.33 -0.65 2.63
CA TYR A 141 -21.38 0.10 1.80
C TYR A 141 -19.92 -0.34 2.06
N GLN A 142 -19.49 -0.27 3.33
CA GLN A 142 -18.12 -0.64 3.72
C GLN A 142 -17.85 -2.12 3.46
N LEU A 143 -18.85 -2.99 3.66
CA LEU A 143 -18.72 -4.42 3.33
C LEU A 143 -18.55 -4.64 1.83
N SER A 144 -19.34 -3.99 0.98
CA SER A 144 -19.21 -4.06 -0.49
C SER A 144 -17.85 -3.59 -0.98
N VAL A 145 -17.32 -2.50 -0.40
CA VAL A 145 -15.97 -1.99 -0.66
C VAL A 145 -14.91 -3.03 -0.26
N PHE A 146 -15.05 -3.67 0.89
CA PHE A 146 -14.11 -4.69 1.37
C PHE A 146 -14.13 -5.96 0.50
N LEU A 147 -15.32 -6.47 0.18
CA LEU A 147 -15.50 -7.68 -0.62
C LEU A 147 -15.06 -7.50 -2.07
N SER A 148 -15.39 -6.36 -2.71
CA SER A 148 -14.91 -6.07 -4.07
C SER A 148 -13.39 -5.94 -4.14
N SER A 149 -12.77 -5.38 -3.10
CA SER A 149 -11.32 -5.28 -2.96
C SER A 149 -10.65 -6.66 -2.87
N ILE A 150 -11.20 -7.57 -2.05
CA ILE A 150 -10.73 -8.96 -1.97
C ILE A 150 -10.95 -9.68 -3.31
N LEU A 151 -12.09 -9.49 -3.95
CA LEU A 151 -12.37 -10.12 -5.24
C LEU A 151 -11.38 -9.67 -6.32
N SER A 152 -11.06 -8.37 -6.36
CA SER A 152 -10.01 -7.83 -7.23
C SER A 152 -8.63 -8.44 -6.94
N LEU A 153 -8.28 -8.63 -5.66
CA LEU A 153 -7.03 -9.29 -5.25
C LEU A 153 -6.99 -10.78 -5.66
N LEU A 154 -8.10 -11.50 -5.52
CA LEU A 154 -8.22 -12.90 -5.94
C LEU A 154 -8.02 -13.03 -7.45
N ILE A 155 -8.69 -12.19 -8.24
CA ILE A 155 -8.54 -12.19 -9.70
C ILE A 155 -7.10 -11.82 -10.08
N ALA A 156 -6.50 -10.81 -9.43
CA ALA A 156 -5.10 -10.44 -9.69
C ALA A 156 -4.12 -11.58 -9.34
N THR A 157 -4.35 -12.29 -8.23
CA THR A 157 -3.56 -13.46 -7.82
C THR A 157 -3.65 -14.56 -8.86
N MET A 158 -4.87 -14.89 -9.28
CA MET A 158 -5.11 -15.90 -10.29
C MET A 158 -4.42 -15.53 -11.60
N LEU A 159 -4.57 -14.29 -12.07
CA LEU A 159 -3.96 -13.84 -13.32
C LEU A 159 -2.43 -13.81 -13.25
N GLY A 160 -1.84 -13.39 -12.13
CA GLY A 160 -0.39 -13.43 -11.94
C GLY A 160 0.14 -14.87 -11.91
N PHE A 161 -0.58 -15.80 -11.30
CA PHE A 161 -0.22 -17.22 -11.31
C PHE A 161 -0.38 -17.85 -12.70
N LEU A 162 -1.43 -17.49 -13.44
CA LEU A 162 -1.59 -17.92 -14.83
C LEU A 162 -0.48 -17.34 -15.73
N ASP A 163 0.01 -16.13 -15.45
CA ASP A 163 1.16 -15.54 -16.15
C ASP A 163 2.45 -16.35 -15.88
N ASP A 164 2.69 -16.72 -14.63
CA ASP A 164 3.81 -17.59 -14.26
C ASP A 164 3.74 -18.98 -14.93
N VAL A 165 2.56 -19.58 -15.00
CA VAL A 165 2.37 -20.95 -15.56
C VAL A 165 2.42 -20.95 -17.09
N PHE A 166 1.81 -19.95 -17.74
CA PHE A 166 1.65 -19.93 -19.20
C PHE A 166 2.69 -19.05 -19.92
N ASP A 167 3.52 -18.29 -19.21
CA ASP A 167 4.48 -17.34 -19.78
C ASP A 167 3.81 -16.45 -20.83
N ILE A 168 2.80 -15.69 -20.40
CA ILE A 168 1.91 -14.97 -21.30
C ILE A 168 2.71 -13.89 -22.05
N ARG A 169 2.46 -13.76 -23.36
CA ARG A 169 3.14 -12.74 -24.18
C ARG A 169 2.82 -11.32 -23.67
N TRP A 170 3.84 -10.45 -23.66
CA TRP A 170 3.77 -9.06 -23.17
C TRP A 170 2.56 -8.25 -23.68
N ARG A 171 2.14 -8.45 -24.94
CA ARG A 171 0.98 -7.78 -25.54
C ARG A 171 -0.35 -8.06 -24.82
N HIS A 172 -0.44 -9.20 -24.14
CA HIS A 172 -1.58 -9.58 -23.32
C HIS A 172 -1.37 -9.20 -21.85
N LYS A 173 -0.13 -9.06 -21.37
CA LYS A 173 0.17 -8.62 -19.98
C LYS A 173 -0.34 -7.21 -19.67
N LEU A 174 -0.39 -6.30 -20.65
CA LEU A 174 -0.92 -4.95 -20.46
C LEU A 174 -2.45 -4.90 -20.21
N PRO A 175 -3.31 -5.56 -21.01
CA PRO A 175 -4.75 -5.54 -20.77
C PRO A 175 -5.23 -6.46 -19.65
N ILE A 176 -4.51 -7.54 -19.30
CA ILE A 176 -4.97 -8.53 -18.32
C ILE A 176 -5.32 -7.93 -16.93
N PRO A 177 -4.48 -7.04 -16.32
CA PRO A 177 -4.80 -6.43 -15.03
C PRO A 177 -6.05 -5.54 -15.01
N ILE A 178 -6.55 -5.10 -16.17
CA ILE A 178 -7.81 -4.36 -16.29
C ILE A 178 -8.96 -5.23 -15.77
N ILE A 179 -8.97 -6.52 -16.10
CA ILE A 179 -10.02 -7.46 -15.70
C ILE A 179 -10.09 -7.56 -14.16
N ALA A 180 -8.93 -7.62 -13.52
CA ALA A 180 -8.85 -7.68 -12.06
C ALA A 180 -9.38 -6.41 -11.38
N SER A 181 -9.37 -5.25 -12.06
CA SER A 181 -9.92 -4.00 -11.54
C SER A 181 -11.45 -3.88 -11.66
N ILE A 182 -12.12 -4.73 -12.44
CA ILE A 182 -13.57 -4.61 -12.70
C ILE A 182 -14.42 -4.62 -11.42
N PRO A 183 -14.25 -5.53 -10.45
CA PRO A 183 -15.06 -5.53 -9.22
C PRO A 183 -14.98 -4.20 -8.46
N LEU A 184 -13.75 -3.67 -8.32
CA LEU A 184 -13.47 -2.38 -7.71
C LEU A 184 -14.20 -1.24 -8.44
N LEU A 185 -14.11 -1.19 -9.77
CA LEU A 185 -14.76 -0.16 -10.59
C LEU A 185 -16.29 -0.24 -10.50
N MET A 186 -16.86 -1.44 -10.44
CA MET A 186 -18.30 -1.66 -10.32
C MET A 186 -18.85 -1.18 -8.98
N VAL A 187 -18.17 -1.48 -7.87
CA VAL A 187 -18.57 -0.93 -6.56
C VAL A 187 -18.39 0.58 -6.54
N TYR A 188 -17.28 1.12 -7.06
CA TYR A 188 -17.11 2.57 -7.15
C TYR A 188 -18.23 3.26 -7.95
N PHE A 189 -18.73 2.61 -9.01
CA PHE A 189 -19.86 3.09 -9.80
C PHE A 189 -21.20 2.96 -9.07
N ALA A 190 -21.51 1.78 -8.51
CA ALA A 190 -22.76 1.51 -7.81
C ALA A 190 -22.97 2.48 -6.63
N GLU A 191 -21.89 2.81 -5.94
CA GLU A 191 -21.88 3.71 -4.78
C GLU A 191 -21.78 5.20 -5.16
N ARG A 192 -21.91 5.54 -6.45
CA ARG A 192 -21.85 6.92 -6.98
C ARG A 192 -20.56 7.65 -6.57
N GLY A 193 -19.42 6.97 -6.66
CA GLY A 193 -18.11 7.50 -6.31
C GLY A 193 -17.78 8.78 -7.08
N ASN A 194 -17.11 9.72 -6.41
CA ASN A 194 -16.84 11.04 -6.97
C ASN A 194 -15.85 10.97 -8.16
N THR A 195 -16.24 11.51 -9.32
CA THR A 195 -15.39 11.59 -10.52
C THR A 195 -14.78 12.98 -10.75
N HIS A 196 -14.97 13.90 -9.81
CA HIS A 196 -14.36 15.23 -9.85
C HIS A 196 -12.92 15.19 -9.36
N VAL A 197 -12.03 15.83 -10.13
CA VAL A 197 -10.62 15.97 -9.78
C VAL A 197 -10.31 17.45 -9.55
N VAL A 198 -9.70 17.72 -8.39
CA VAL A 198 -9.14 19.04 -8.09
C VAL A 198 -7.96 19.34 -9.01
N VAL A 199 -8.02 20.47 -9.71
CA VAL A 199 -7.00 20.91 -10.67
C VAL A 199 -5.90 21.72 -9.94
N PRO A 200 -4.61 21.41 -10.21
CA PRO A 200 -3.48 22.22 -9.73
C PRO A 200 -3.56 23.69 -10.15
N LEU A 201 -3.14 24.61 -9.28
CA LEU A 201 -3.11 26.06 -9.48
C LEU A 201 -2.63 26.51 -10.88
N PRO A 202 -1.52 25.99 -11.44
CA PRO A 202 -1.03 26.43 -12.75
C PRO A 202 -1.99 26.11 -13.92
N LEU A 203 -2.86 25.11 -13.76
CA LEU A 203 -3.77 24.63 -14.81
C LEU A 203 -5.19 25.16 -14.65
N ARG A 204 -5.50 25.88 -13.56
CA ARG A 204 -6.85 26.36 -13.27
C ARG A 204 -7.35 27.41 -14.24
N SER A 205 -6.46 28.18 -14.87
CA SER A 205 -6.84 29.17 -15.89
C SER A 205 -7.50 28.51 -17.11
N ILE A 206 -7.14 27.25 -17.41
CA ILE A 206 -7.63 26.50 -18.57
C ILE A 206 -8.82 25.63 -18.17
N PHE A 207 -8.74 24.96 -17.02
CA PHE A 207 -9.66 23.88 -16.65
C PHE A 207 -10.60 24.21 -15.49
N GLY A 208 -10.47 25.37 -14.85
CA GLY A 208 -11.18 25.70 -13.62
C GLY A 208 -10.60 25.01 -12.38
N SER A 209 -11.27 25.12 -11.24
CA SER A 209 -10.82 24.53 -9.96
C SER A 209 -11.13 23.03 -9.83
N LEU A 210 -12.25 22.60 -10.42
CA LEU A 210 -12.78 21.24 -10.37
C LEU A 210 -13.17 20.81 -11.79
N VAL A 211 -12.68 19.66 -12.22
CA VAL A 211 -13.05 19.05 -13.50
C VAL A 211 -13.75 17.73 -13.23
N ASN A 212 -14.93 17.53 -13.84
CA ASN A 212 -15.57 16.22 -13.87
C ASN A 212 -15.00 15.40 -15.03
N LEU A 213 -14.29 14.32 -14.71
CA LEU A 213 -13.72 13.42 -15.73
C LEU A 213 -14.72 12.34 -16.20
N GLY A 214 -15.79 12.09 -15.45
CA GLY A 214 -16.79 11.07 -15.76
C GLY A 214 -16.16 9.71 -16.10
N PRO A 215 -16.45 9.12 -17.28
CA PRO A 215 -15.87 7.84 -17.72
C PRO A 215 -14.34 7.81 -17.74
N LEU A 216 -13.67 8.93 -18.01
CA LEU A 216 -12.20 8.99 -18.01
C LEU A 216 -11.59 8.72 -16.63
N TYR A 217 -12.34 9.00 -15.56
CA TYR A 217 -11.91 8.68 -14.20
C TYR A 217 -11.84 7.15 -13.99
N TYR A 218 -12.77 6.39 -14.57
CA TYR A 218 -12.75 4.93 -14.52
C TYR A 218 -11.61 4.33 -15.33
N VAL A 219 -11.30 4.92 -16.49
CA VAL A 219 -10.11 4.56 -17.27
C VAL A 219 -8.84 4.82 -16.45
N TYR A 220 -8.76 5.96 -15.77
CA TYR A 220 -7.65 6.28 -14.86
C TYR A 220 -7.51 5.24 -13.74
N MET A 221 -8.59 4.88 -13.04
CA MET A 221 -8.55 3.87 -11.96
C MET A 221 -8.09 2.50 -12.48
N SER A 222 -8.58 2.08 -13.66
CA SER A 222 -8.13 0.84 -14.28
C SER A 222 -6.65 0.89 -14.66
N MET A 223 -6.20 2.00 -15.23
CA MET A 223 -4.79 2.21 -15.57
C MET A 223 -3.88 2.32 -14.36
N LEU A 224 -4.36 2.84 -13.23
CA LEU A 224 -3.62 2.83 -11.98
C LEU A 224 -3.36 1.40 -11.48
N SER A 225 -4.35 0.52 -11.60
CA SER A 225 -4.19 -0.92 -11.31
C SER A 225 -3.17 -1.56 -12.23
N THR A 226 -3.34 -1.41 -13.55
CA THR A 226 -2.41 -1.95 -14.55
C THR A 226 -0.99 -1.40 -14.39
N PHE A 227 -0.85 -0.12 -14.08
CA PHE A 227 0.45 0.50 -13.83
C PHE A 227 1.09 -0.08 -12.56
N SER A 228 0.35 -0.18 -11.46
CA SER A 228 0.89 -0.67 -10.19
C SER A 228 1.43 -2.09 -10.29
N THR A 229 0.72 -3.00 -10.96
CA THR A 229 1.18 -4.40 -11.15
C THR A 229 2.38 -4.50 -12.08
N ASN A 230 2.30 -3.86 -13.25
CA ASN A 230 3.36 -3.98 -14.26
C ASN A 230 4.62 -3.23 -13.86
N SER A 231 4.50 -2.09 -13.17
CA SER A 231 5.66 -1.25 -12.83
C SER A 231 6.59 -1.91 -11.80
N ILE A 232 6.03 -2.66 -10.84
CA ILE A 232 6.79 -3.54 -9.94
C ILE A 232 7.42 -4.69 -10.74
N ASN A 233 6.64 -5.32 -11.63
CA ASN A 233 7.12 -6.47 -12.41
C ASN A 233 8.28 -6.13 -13.36
N ILE A 234 8.26 -4.97 -14.01
CA ILE A 234 9.38 -4.55 -14.88
C ILE A 234 10.60 -4.06 -14.09
N LEU A 235 10.45 -3.82 -12.79
CA LEU A 235 11.52 -3.43 -11.86
C LEU A 235 11.95 -4.64 -11.03
N ALA A 236 12.43 -5.68 -11.71
CA ALA A 236 12.68 -7.00 -11.14
C ALA A 236 14.01 -7.59 -11.62
N GLY A 237 14.34 -8.78 -11.10
CA GLY A 237 15.43 -9.61 -11.62
C GLY A 237 16.77 -9.50 -10.89
N ILE A 238 16.78 -8.95 -9.68
CA ILE A 238 17.84 -9.17 -8.69
C ILE A 238 17.22 -9.62 -7.37
N ASN A 239 17.93 -10.44 -6.60
CA ASN A 239 17.44 -11.05 -5.38
C ASN A 239 16.98 -9.99 -4.34
N GLY A 240 15.68 -10.03 -4.00
CA GLY A 240 15.06 -9.09 -3.06
C GLY A 240 14.41 -7.86 -3.70
N SER A 241 14.52 -7.62 -5.01
CA SER A 241 14.06 -6.35 -5.62
C SER A 241 12.54 -6.17 -5.61
N GLU A 242 11.79 -7.20 -5.96
CA GLU A 242 10.34 -7.19 -6.13
C GLU A 242 9.64 -7.03 -4.78
N VAL A 243 10.06 -7.81 -3.79
CA VAL A 243 9.48 -7.76 -2.44
C VAL A 243 9.95 -6.52 -1.65
N SER A 244 11.19 -6.02 -1.86
CA SER A 244 11.69 -4.86 -1.10
C SER A 244 10.99 -3.57 -1.48
N GLN A 245 10.79 -3.33 -2.77
CA GLN A 245 10.08 -2.13 -3.21
C GLN A 245 8.62 -2.17 -2.74
N ALA A 246 7.94 -3.32 -2.85
CA ALA A 246 6.57 -3.48 -2.36
C ALA A 246 6.50 -3.26 -0.84
N LEU A 247 7.44 -3.82 -0.08
CA LEU A 247 7.52 -3.61 1.37
C LEU A 247 7.69 -2.12 1.73
N ILE A 248 8.59 -1.41 1.07
CA ILE A 248 8.84 0.02 1.37
C ILE A 248 7.63 0.87 0.99
N ILE A 249 6.99 0.60 -0.15
CA ILE A 249 5.75 1.29 -0.56
C ILE A 249 4.64 1.03 0.46
N ALA A 250 4.41 -0.22 0.86
CA ALA A 250 3.39 -0.57 1.84
C ALA A 250 3.64 0.09 3.20
N LEU A 251 4.90 0.12 3.67
CA LEU A 251 5.28 0.85 4.88
C LEU A 251 5.05 2.36 4.73
N SER A 252 5.32 2.93 3.56
CA SER A 252 5.06 4.36 3.28
C SER A 252 3.57 4.68 3.31
N VAL A 253 2.73 3.78 2.79
CA VAL A 253 1.26 3.90 2.88
C VAL A 253 0.80 3.78 4.32
N ILE A 254 1.30 2.82 5.12
CA ILE A 254 0.99 2.73 6.54
C ILE A 254 1.36 4.03 7.25
N VAL A 255 2.59 4.53 7.10
CA VAL A 255 3.03 5.79 7.71
C VAL A 255 2.12 6.94 7.30
N ASN A 256 1.72 7.02 6.02
CA ASN A 256 0.75 7.99 5.55
C ASN A 256 -0.59 7.86 6.29
N ASP A 257 -1.14 6.65 6.39
CA ASP A 257 -2.44 6.41 7.00
C ASP A 257 -2.44 6.74 8.50
N LEU A 258 -1.37 6.39 9.22
CA LEU A 258 -1.23 6.70 10.65
C LEU A 258 -1.30 8.21 10.93
N LEU A 259 -0.94 9.08 9.98
CA LEU A 259 -1.05 10.54 10.13
C LEU A 259 -2.51 11.04 10.11
N TYR A 260 -3.44 10.28 9.54
CA TYR A 260 -4.86 10.64 9.49
C TYR A 260 -5.64 10.11 10.71
N LEU A 261 -5.08 9.15 11.45
CA LEU A 261 -5.76 8.54 12.58
C LEU A 261 -5.74 9.45 13.84
N PRO A 262 -6.84 9.43 14.63
CA PRO A 262 -6.85 9.97 15.99
C PRO A 262 -6.25 8.93 16.95
N TRP A 263 -5.06 9.20 17.47
CA TRP A 263 -4.39 8.41 18.49
C TRP A 263 -4.79 8.90 19.88
N PRO A 264 -5.52 8.10 20.68
CA PRO A 264 -5.68 8.42 22.09
C PRO A 264 -4.35 8.15 22.77
N ILE A 265 -3.67 9.23 23.18
CA ILE A 265 -2.47 9.14 23.98
C ILE A 265 -2.90 9.51 25.40
N ASP A 266 -3.31 8.49 26.15
CA ASP A 266 -3.68 8.63 27.55
C ASP A 266 -2.54 8.10 28.42
N PHE A 267 -1.77 9.01 29.02
CA PHE A 267 -0.78 8.65 30.03
C PHE A 267 -1.42 8.74 31.41
N ARG A 268 -1.70 7.58 32.02
CA ARG A 268 -2.03 7.50 33.44
C ARG A 268 -0.74 7.42 34.23
N ILE A 269 -0.39 8.50 34.93
CA ILE A 269 0.74 8.49 35.86
C ILE A 269 0.19 8.07 37.22
N PRO A 270 0.51 6.87 37.73
CA PRO A 270 0.11 6.46 39.06
C PRO A 270 0.82 7.31 40.11
N VAL A 271 0.12 8.29 40.70
CA VAL A 271 0.65 9.21 41.72
C VAL A 271 0.69 8.55 43.13
N HIS A 272 0.55 7.22 43.18
CA HIS A 272 0.53 6.42 44.40
C HIS A 272 1.81 6.59 45.26
N LEU A 273 2.94 6.92 44.64
CA LEU A 273 4.22 7.23 45.33
C LEU A 273 4.25 8.58 46.05
N LEU A 274 3.26 9.46 45.80
CA LEU A 274 3.14 10.82 46.37
C LEU A 274 1.98 10.94 47.38
N GLY A 275 1.39 9.83 47.83
CA GLY A 275 0.43 9.79 48.93
C GLY A 275 -1.02 10.20 48.58
N SER A 276 -1.33 10.43 47.31
CA SER A 276 -2.69 10.72 46.83
C SER A 276 -3.31 9.53 46.11
N LYS A 277 -4.60 9.25 46.34
CA LYS A 277 -5.40 8.26 45.60
C LYS A 277 -5.90 8.76 44.24
N ALA A 278 -5.52 9.97 43.83
CA ALA A 278 -5.90 10.52 42.55
C ALA A 278 -4.92 10.06 41.45
N GLU A 279 -5.43 9.39 40.43
CA GLU A 279 -4.74 9.24 39.15
C GLU A 279 -4.80 10.59 38.43
N VAL A 280 -3.65 11.19 38.13
CA VAL A 280 -3.63 12.35 37.23
C VAL A 280 -3.69 11.78 35.82
N GLU A 281 -4.88 11.84 35.22
CA GLU A 281 -5.05 11.57 33.79
C GLU A 281 -4.44 12.73 33.00
N VAL A 282 -3.22 12.52 32.48
CA VAL A 282 -2.65 13.38 31.44
C VAL A 282 -2.96 12.69 30.11
N GLY A 283 -4.17 12.93 29.60
CA GLY A 283 -4.67 12.23 28.42
C GLY A 283 -5.37 13.14 27.43
N GLY A 284 -5.25 12.80 26.15
CA GLY A 284 -5.88 13.50 25.04
C GLY A 284 -5.74 12.73 23.73
N VAL A 285 -6.67 12.99 22.80
CA VAL A 285 -6.59 12.45 21.45
C VAL A 285 -5.58 13.26 20.65
N TRP A 286 -4.38 12.71 20.48
CA TRP A 286 -3.39 13.23 19.55
C TRP A 286 -3.79 12.83 18.13
N SER A 287 -3.88 13.80 17.23
CA SER A 287 -3.93 13.51 15.79
C SER A 287 -2.89 14.41 15.13
N ALA A 288 -2.28 13.96 14.03
CA ALA A 288 -1.40 14.82 13.25
C ALA A 288 -2.18 15.94 12.53
N GLY A 289 -3.49 16.06 12.77
CA GLY A 289 -4.37 17.07 12.19
C GLY A 289 -4.75 16.81 10.72
N MET A 290 -4.19 15.77 10.09
CA MET A 290 -4.35 15.53 8.65
C MET A 290 -5.77 15.10 8.24
N SER A 291 -6.56 14.56 9.17
CA SER A 291 -7.96 14.25 8.93
C SER A 291 -8.88 15.47 9.00
N TYR A 292 -8.43 16.60 9.52
CA TYR A 292 -9.23 17.82 9.71
C TYR A 292 -10.57 17.60 10.43
N GLY A 293 -10.63 16.61 11.32
CA GLY A 293 -11.87 16.20 12.00
C GLY A 293 -12.87 15.43 11.12
N SER A 294 -12.52 15.12 9.87
CA SER A 294 -13.34 14.31 8.96
C SER A 294 -13.30 12.83 9.36
N ARG A 295 -14.46 12.33 9.80
CA ARG A 295 -14.67 10.91 10.09
C ARG A 295 -14.47 10.03 8.86
N GLU A 296 -14.96 10.47 7.70
CA GLU A 296 -14.84 9.72 6.44
C GLU A 296 -13.38 9.49 6.05
N LEU A 297 -12.52 10.49 6.27
CA LEU A 297 -11.10 10.39 5.96
C LEU A 297 -10.39 9.40 6.90
N VAL A 298 -10.74 9.40 8.19
CA VAL A 298 -10.26 8.40 9.16
C VAL A 298 -10.68 6.99 8.76
N GLU A 299 -11.96 6.78 8.38
CA GLU A 299 -12.47 5.47 7.96
C GLU A 299 -11.76 4.96 6.69
N ARG A 300 -11.49 5.84 5.71
CA ARG A 300 -10.72 5.50 4.50
C ARG A 300 -9.27 5.08 4.80
N HIS A 301 -8.59 5.80 5.70
CA HIS A 301 -7.22 5.44 6.09
C HIS A 301 -7.16 4.20 6.99
N LEU A 302 -8.17 3.97 7.83
CA LEU A 302 -8.33 2.70 8.57
C LEU A 302 -8.54 1.51 7.63
N PHE A 303 -9.40 1.66 6.61
CA PHE A 303 -9.57 0.66 5.56
C PHE A 303 -8.23 0.32 4.91
N SER A 304 -7.45 1.33 4.51
CA SER A 304 -6.12 1.13 3.93
C SER A 304 -5.17 0.38 4.88
N LEU A 305 -5.12 0.75 6.16
CA LEU A 305 -4.30 0.05 7.16
C LEU A 305 -4.65 -1.44 7.28
N TYR A 306 -5.93 -1.79 7.28
CA TYR A 306 -6.38 -3.19 7.36
C TYR A 306 -5.85 -4.05 6.20
N PHE A 307 -5.64 -3.45 5.02
CA PHE A 307 -5.03 -4.13 3.87
C PHE A 307 -3.50 -4.07 3.92
N MET A 308 -2.90 -2.95 4.32
CA MET A 308 -1.44 -2.79 4.25
C MET A 308 -0.68 -3.54 5.35
N MET A 309 -1.21 -3.67 6.57
CA MET A 309 -0.48 -4.38 7.64
C MET A 309 -0.28 -5.88 7.34
N PRO A 310 -1.30 -6.65 6.92
CA PRO A 310 -1.08 -8.04 6.55
C PRO A 310 -0.18 -8.18 5.32
N LEU A 311 -0.25 -7.23 4.38
CA LEU A 311 0.64 -7.20 3.21
C LEU A 311 2.10 -7.02 3.62
N VAL A 312 2.40 -6.08 4.52
CA VAL A 312 3.74 -5.86 5.09
C VAL A 312 4.23 -7.12 5.79
N ALA A 313 3.39 -7.76 6.60
CA ALA A 313 3.75 -8.98 7.31
C ALA A 313 4.13 -10.13 6.37
N VAL A 314 3.33 -10.38 5.32
CA VAL A 314 3.63 -11.39 4.32
C VAL A 314 4.89 -11.03 3.52
N CYS A 315 5.05 -9.75 3.13
CA CYS A 315 6.25 -9.30 2.43
C CYS A 315 7.51 -9.44 3.30
N LEU A 316 7.45 -9.15 4.61
CA LEU A 316 8.55 -9.36 5.54
C LEU A 316 8.91 -10.85 5.68
N GLY A 317 7.89 -11.71 5.78
CA GLY A 317 8.09 -13.15 5.87
C GLY A 317 8.70 -13.73 4.59
N PHE A 318 8.25 -13.26 3.43
CA PHE A 318 8.79 -13.66 2.14
C PHE A 318 10.19 -13.11 1.88
N MET A 319 10.43 -11.85 2.24
CA MET A 319 11.73 -11.18 2.17
C MET A 319 12.80 -12.00 2.88
N TYR A 320 12.46 -12.62 4.02
CA TYR A 320 13.39 -13.49 4.72
C TYR A 320 13.96 -14.60 3.83
N HIS A 321 13.17 -15.20 2.93
CA HIS A 321 13.62 -16.28 2.05
C HIS A 321 14.14 -15.79 0.69
N ASN A 322 13.60 -14.68 0.19
CA ASN A 322 13.98 -14.11 -1.11
C ASN A 322 15.20 -13.18 -1.04
N TRP A 323 15.54 -12.64 0.13
CA TRP A 323 16.71 -11.77 0.28
C TRP A 323 17.99 -12.47 -0.18
N TYR A 324 18.96 -11.70 -0.68
CA TYR A 324 20.24 -12.22 -1.16
C TYR A 324 20.97 -13.12 -0.13
N PRO A 325 21.43 -14.33 -0.52
CA PRO A 325 21.08 -15.07 -1.75
C PRO A 325 19.67 -15.68 -1.65
N ALA A 326 18.90 -15.58 -2.74
CA ALA A 326 17.50 -16.01 -2.76
C ALA A 326 17.37 -17.54 -2.69
N ARG A 327 16.34 -18.00 -1.96
CA ARG A 327 15.93 -19.41 -1.86
C ARG A 327 14.52 -19.66 -2.38
N ALA A 328 13.84 -18.60 -2.78
CA ALA A 328 12.47 -18.60 -3.29
C ALA A 328 12.31 -17.40 -4.21
N PHE A 329 11.71 -17.59 -5.38
CA PHE A 329 11.38 -16.50 -6.29
C PHE A 329 9.91 -16.10 -6.19
N PRO A 330 9.61 -14.79 -6.24
CA PRO A 330 8.25 -14.28 -6.09
C PRO A 330 7.32 -14.72 -7.23
N GLY A 331 7.85 -14.75 -8.47
CA GLY A 331 7.07 -14.82 -9.69
C GLY A 331 6.28 -13.54 -9.97
N ASP A 332 5.64 -13.49 -11.13
CA ASP A 332 4.67 -12.46 -11.52
C ASP A 332 3.51 -12.40 -10.52
N THR A 333 3.16 -13.53 -9.90
CA THR A 333 2.11 -13.62 -8.89
C THR A 333 2.25 -12.59 -7.77
N LEU A 334 3.45 -12.42 -7.18
CA LEU A 334 3.63 -11.44 -6.09
C LEU A 334 3.50 -10.00 -6.61
N CYS A 335 4.05 -9.71 -7.80
CA CYS A 335 4.00 -8.38 -8.42
C CYS A 335 2.57 -7.96 -8.72
N TYR A 336 1.74 -8.89 -9.22
CA TYR A 336 0.33 -8.63 -9.50
C TYR A 336 -0.46 -8.39 -8.21
N VAL A 337 -0.24 -9.19 -7.17
CA VAL A 337 -0.98 -9.06 -5.90
C VAL A 337 -0.60 -7.80 -5.14
N THR A 338 0.69 -7.50 -5.03
CA THR A 338 1.16 -6.28 -4.36
C THR A 338 0.70 -5.03 -5.13
N GLY A 339 0.88 -5.01 -6.46
CA GLY A 339 0.40 -3.91 -7.31
C GLY A 339 -1.11 -3.70 -7.21
N MET A 340 -1.91 -4.78 -7.22
CA MET A 340 -3.35 -4.68 -7.04
C MET A 340 -3.72 -4.20 -5.63
N ALA A 341 -3.03 -4.67 -4.59
CA ALA A 341 -3.27 -4.20 -3.22
C ALA A 341 -3.06 -2.69 -3.09
N PHE A 342 -2.01 -2.14 -3.70
CA PHE A 342 -1.77 -0.71 -3.75
C PHE A 342 -2.87 0.03 -4.52
N ALA A 343 -3.26 -0.47 -5.69
CA ALA A 343 -4.33 0.14 -6.47
C ALA A 343 -5.67 0.16 -5.72
N VAL A 344 -6.03 -0.95 -5.08
CA VAL A 344 -7.22 -1.09 -4.24
C VAL A 344 -7.26 -0.03 -3.15
N VAL A 345 -6.21 0.08 -2.31
CA VAL A 345 -6.21 1.07 -1.23
C VAL A 345 -6.14 2.49 -1.75
N GLY A 346 -5.34 2.76 -2.80
CA GLY A 346 -5.25 4.09 -3.39
C GLY A 346 -6.57 4.59 -3.99
N ILE A 347 -7.36 3.68 -4.59
CA ILE A 347 -8.66 3.99 -5.18
C ILE A 347 -9.73 4.12 -4.10
N GLN A 348 -9.92 3.11 -3.24
CA GLN A 348 -11.00 3.10 -2.25
C GLN A 348 -10.80 4.14 -1.14
N ALA A 349 -9.56 4.41 -0.75
CA ALA A 349 -9.27 5.43 0.26
C ALA A 349 -8.97 6.82 -0.34
N HIS A 350 -9.16 6.99 -1.67
CA HIS A 350 -9.07 8.27 -2.38
C HIS A 350 -7.72 9.02 -2.23
N PHE A 351 -6.61 8.30 -2.05
CA PHE A 351 -5.27 8.90 -2.00
C PHE A 351 -4.38 8.46 -3.16
N SER A 352 -4.94 8.01 -4.28
CA SER A 352 -4.20 7.53 -5.47
C SER A 352 -3.11 8.49 -5.97
N LYS A 353 -3.29 9.81 -5.83
CA LYS A 353 -2.27 10.81 -6.15
C LYS A 353 -1.05 10.71 -5.23
N THR A 354 -1.27 10.55 -3.93
CA THR A 354 -0.20 10.32 -2.93
C THR A 354 0.47 8.98 -3.20
N LEU A 355 -0.31 7.95 -3.51
CA LEU A 355 0.22 6.63 -3.84
C LEU A 355 1.20 6.69 -5.02
N LEU A 356 0.84 7.40 -6.10
CA LEU A 356 1.72 7.58 -7.25
C LEU A 356 3.05 8.27 -6.90
N LEU A 357 3.08 9.14 -5.88
CA LEU A 357 4.35 9.71 -5.40
C LEU A 357 5.24 8.66 -4.73
N PHE A 358 4.67 7.67 -4.03
CA PHE A 358 5.45 6.54 -3.51
C PHE A 358 5.97 5.61 -4.62
N PHE A 359 5.35 5.64 -5.80
CA PHE A 359 5.81 4.90 -6.99
C PHE A 359 6.90 5.64 -7.79
N LEU A 360 7.54 6.68 -7.26
CA LEU A 360 8.47 7.50 -8.04
C LEU A 360 9.61 6.70 -8.72
N PRO A 361 10.29 5.74 -8.07
CA PRO A 361 11.29 4.91 -8.74
C PRO A 361 10.69 4.00 -9.83
N GLN A 362 9.48 3.48 -9.63
CA GLN A 362 8.75 2.67 -10.59
C GLN A 362 8.35 3.50 -11.81
N ILE A 363 7.86 4.73 -11.60
CA ILE A 363 7.56 5.69 -12.66
C ILE A 363 8.84 6.01 -13.45
N PHE A 364 9.95 6.29 -12.75
CA PHE A 364 11.24 6.54 -13.40
C PHE A 364 11.68 5.35 -14.24
N ASN A 365 11.65 4.13 -13.69
CA ASN A 365 12.01 2.92 -14.41
C ASN A 365 11.10 2.68 -15.62
N PHE A 366 9.78 2.88 -15.48
CA PHE A 366 8.82 2.74 -16.57
C PHE A 366 9.11 3.73 -17.70
N VAL A 367 9.26 5.03 -17.39
CA VAL A 367 9.58 6.07 -18.37
C VAL A 367 10.92 5.81 -19.06
N LEU A 368 11.94 5.40 -18.30
CA LEU A 368 13.23 5.00 -18.84
C LEU A 368 13.07 3.79 -19.78
N SER A 369 12.27 2.79 -19.41
CA SER A 369 12.01 1.58 -20.21
C SER A 369 11.14 1.80 -21.45
N CYS A 370 10.37 2.89 -21.54
CA CYS A 370 9.42 3.13 -22.64
C CYS A 370 10.00 2.91 -24.05
N PRO A 371 11.20 3.39 -24.41
CA PRO A 371 11.76 3.15 -25.74
C PRO A 371 11.94 1.66 -26.07
N GLN A 372 12.26 0.82 -25.08
CA GLN A 372 12.34 -0.63 -25.27
C GLN A 372 10.95 -1.28 -25.28
N LEU A 373 10.06 -0.88 -24.37
CA LEU A 373 8.72 -1.47 -24.24
C LEU A 373 7.83 -1.21 -25.46
N PHE A 374 7.95 -0.02 -26.08
CA PHE A 374 7.21 0.33 -27.30
C PHE A 374 7.94 -0.07 -28.59
N GLY A 375 9.06 -0.78 -28.51
CA GLY A 375 9.78 -1.33 -29.66
C GLY A 375 10.58 -0.29 -30.49
N LEU A 376 10.82 0.91 -29.97
CA LEU A 376 11.70 1.90 -30.60
C LEU A 376 13.18 1.49 -30.53
N VAL A 377 13.54 0.75 -29.47
CA VAL A 377 14.85 0.15 -29.22
C VAL A 377 14.65 -1.37 -29.06
N PRO A 378 15.56 -2.22 -29.59
CA PRO A 378 15.46 -3.67 -29.40
C PRO A 378 15.41 -4.02 -27.90
N CYS A 379 14.35 -4.74 -27.51
CA CYS A 379 14.14 -5.19 -26.15
C CYS A 379 14.52 -6.67 -26.03
N PRO A 380 15.62 -7.01 -25.35
CA PRO A 380 15.93 -8.41 -25.08
C PRO A 380 14.92 -9.02 -24.10
N ARG A 381 14.81 -10.35 -24.08
CA ARG A 381 13.91 -11.07 -23.17
C ARG A 381 14.26 -10.80 -21.70
N HIS A 382 15.56 -10.85 -21.36
CA HIS A 382 16.06 -10.53 -20.03
C HIS A 382 16.83 -9.20 -20.08
N ARG A 383 16.41 -8.25 -19.24
CA ARG A 383 17.02 -6.91 -19.11
C ARG A 383 17.80 -6.73 -17.80
N VAL A 384 18.08 -7.84 -17.11
CA VAL A 384 18.86 -7.87 -15.88
C VAL A 384 20.32 -7.49 -16.15
N PRO A 385 21.07 -7.00 -15.14
CA PRO A 385 22.51 -6.79 -15.27
C PRO A 385 23.27 -8.05 -15.70
N ARG A 386 24.47 -7.87 -16.25
CA ARG A 386 25.37 -8.98 -16.58
C ARG A 386 26.22 -9.32 -15.36
N PHE A 387 26.23 -10.58 -14.95
CA PHE A 387 27.10 -11.08 -13.89
C PHE A 387 28.48 -11.48 -14.41
N ASP A 388 29.53 -11.07 -13.71
CA ASP A 388 30.92 -11.47 -13.93
C ASP A 388 31.38 -12.45 -12.84
N PRO A 389 31.61 -13.75 -13.18
CA PRO A 389 32.01 -14.77 -12.20
C PRO A 389 33.37 -14.51 -11.54
N ASP A 390 34.30 -13.86 -12.22
CA ASP A 390 35.69 -13.70 -11.74
C ASP A 390 35.77 -12.61 -10.67
N THR A 391 35.04 -11.51 -10.88
CA THR A 391 35.00 -10.38 -9.94
C THR A 391 33.81 -10.43 -8.97
N ASN A 392 32.83 -11.30 -9.24
CA ASN A 392 31.53 -11.38 -8.55
C ASN A 392 30.69 -10.09 -8.66
N LEU A 393 31.00 -9.21 -9.62
CA LEU A 393 30.31 -7.93 -9.80
C LEU A 393 29.23 -8.00 -10.89
N LEU A 394 28.25 -7.10 -10.78
CA LEU A 394 27.27 -6.84 -11.84
C LEU A 394 27.72 -5.67 -12.70
N HIS A 395 27.68 -5.87 -14.02
CA HIS A 395 27.95 -4.86 -15.04
C HIS A 395 26.66 -4.51 -15.81
N PRO A 396 26.57 -3.29 -16.38
CA PRO A 396 25.44 -2.93 -17.22
C PRO A 396 25.30 -3.92 -18.38
N SER A 397 24.11 -4.49 -18.56
CA SER A 397 23.81 -5.30 -19.74
C SER A 397 23.48 -4.41 -20.93
N LYS A 398 23.84 -4.86 -22.13
CA LYS A 398 23.67 -4.09 -23.37
C LYS A 398 22.75 -4.78 -24.35
N THR A 399 22.09 -3.98 -25.19
CA THR A 399 21.35 -4.42 -26.36
C THR A 399 22.14 -4.08 -27.62
N LEU A 400 22.17 -5.02 -28.57
CA LEU A 400 22.95 -4.93 -29.81
C LEU A 400 22.06 -4.46 -30.97
N PHE A 401 22.57 -3.54 -31.78
CA PHE A 401 21.89 -3.07 -32.99
C PHE A 401 22.45 -3.80 -34.21
N LEU A 402 21.71 -4.81 -34.69
CA LEU A 402 22.08 -5.56 -35.92
C LEU A 402 21.93 -4.72 -37.20
N ARG A 403 21.09 -3.67 -37.14
CA ARG A 403 20.85 -2.72 -38.22
C ARG A 403 20.99 -1.31 -37.65
N PRO A 404 21.42 -0.32 -38.46
CA PRO A 404 21.53 1.05 -37.99
C PRO A 404 20.17 1.54 -37.45
N PRO A 405 20.14 2.15 -36.26
CA PRO A 405 18.90 2.63 -35.67
C PRO A 405 18.28 3.75 -36.52
N SER A 406 16.96 3.89 -36.41
CA SER A 406 16.23 5.00 -37.06
C SER A 406 16.74 6.37 -36.57
N ARG A 407 16.46 7.44 -37.32
CA ARG A 407 16.83 8.82 -36.91
C ARG A 407 16.22 9.19 -35.55
N LEU A 408 14.96 8.82 -35.31
CA LEU A 408 14.28 9.05 -34.04
C LEU A 408 14.94 8.26 -32.90
N THR A 409 15.19 6.96 -33.11
CA THR A 409 15.87 6.11 -32.13
C THR A 409 17.27 6.65 -31.80
N THR A 410 18.02 7.10 -32.81
CA THR A 410 19.35 7.70 -32.64
C THR A 410 19.29 8.98 -31.82
N LEU A 411 18.31 9.86 -32.08
CA LEU A 411 18.09 11.08 -31.29
C LEU A 411 17.79 10.76 -29.83
N ILE A 412 16.90 9.81 -29.57
CA ILE A 412 16.54 9.36 -28.21
C ILE A 412 17.77 8.81 -27.50
N LEU A 413 18.53 7.92 -28.16
CA LEU A 413 19.75 7.32 -27.61
C LEU A 413 20.80 8.37 -27.23
N ARG A 414 21.05 9.32 -28.14
CA ARG A 414 22.01 10.41 -27.88
C ARG A 414 21.53 11.28 -26.72
N MET A 415 20.26 11.67 -26.70
CA MET A 415 19.70 12.48 -25.62
C MET A 415 19.80 11.78 -24.25
N PHE A 416 19.43 10.50 -24.18
CA PHE A 416 19.53 9.72 -22.94
C PHE A 416 20.99 9.54 -22.51
N SER A 417 21.91 9.37 -23.46
CA SER A 417 23.34 9.29 -23.18
C SER A 417 23.91 10.62 -22.68
N THR A 418 23.52 11.76 -23.27
CA THR A 418 23.95 13.09 -22.79
C THR A 418 23.41 13.43 -21.41
N LEU A 419 22.23 12.93 -21.05
CA LEU A 419 21.66 13.05 -19.70
C LEU A 419 22.31 12.06 -18.70
N GLY A 420 23.18 11.16 -19.17
CA GLY A 420 23.86 10.17 -18.34
C GLY A 420 22.96 9.02 -17.88
N PHE A 421 21.84 8.76 -18.59
CA PHE A 421 20.95 7.64 -18.27
C PHE A 421 21.44 6.30 -18.83
N ILE A 422 22.15 6.33 -19.95
CA ILE A 422 22.65 5.12 -20.64
C ILE A 422 24.05 5.37 -21.21
N ASP A 423 24.82 4.30 -21.31
CA ASP A 423 26.03 4.29 -22.14
C ASP A 423 25.74 3.73 -23.53
N VAL A 424 26.37 4.35 -24.53
CA VAL A 424 26.22 4.01 -25.95
C VAL A 424 27.60 3.75 -26.56
N THR A 425 27.77 2.62 -27.23
CA THR A 425 29.00 2.32 -27.99
C THR A 425 28.79 2.71 -29.44
N THR A 426 29.63 3.62 -29.97
CA THR A 426 29.60 4.04 -31.37
C THR A 426 30.79 3.50 -32.16
N HIS A 427 30.57 3.21 -33.44
CA HIS A 427 31.64 2.80 -34.34
C HIS A 427 32.62 3.99 -34.58
N PRO A 428 33.95 3.80 -34.46
CA PRO A 428 34.93 4.89 -34.50
C PRO A 428 34.87 5.76 -35.77
N ASN A 429 34.66 5.13 -36.93
CA ASN A 429 34.75 5.80 -38.24
C ASN A 429 33.40 6.30 -38.80
N SER A 430 32.29 5.63 -38.49
CA SER A 430 30.98 5.94 -39.08
C SER A 430 30.04 6.68 -38.13
N GLY A 431 30.37 6.75 -36.82
CA GLY A 431 29.52 7.37 -35.80
C GLY A 431 28.18 6.66 -35.59
N ILE A 432 28.01 5.48 -36.18
CA ILE A 432 26.80 4.64 -36.04
C ILE A 432 26.82 3.98 -34.66
N ILE A 433 25.67 3.98 -34.00
CA ILE A 433 25.48 3.32 -32.70
C ILE A 433 25.41 1.81 -32.92
N LEU A 434 26.29 1.06 -32.23
CA LEU A 434 26.36 -0.40 -32.30
C LEU A 434 25.68 -1.06 -31.09
N GLU A 435 25.86 -0.48 -29.91
CA GLU A 435 25.33 -1.02 -28.66
C GLU A 435 24.81 0.10 -27.78
N ALA A 436 23.78 -0.20 -27.00
CA ALA A 436 23.33 0.67 -25.92
C ALA A 436 23.07 -0.15 -24.66
N THR A 437 23.25 0.46 -23.50
CA THR A 437 22.88 -0.15 -22.22
C THR A 437 21.37 -0.40 -22.17
N ASN A 438 20.93 -1.48 -21.52
CA ASN A 438 19.52 -1.78 -21.33
C ASN A 438 18.82 -0.72 -20.45
N PHE A 439 17.56 -0.40 -20.78
CA PHE A 439 16.87 0.77 -20.26
C PHE A 439 16.11 0.41 -19.00
N THR A 440 16.83 0.16 -17.92
CA THR A 440 16.26 -0.13 -16.59
C THR A 440 17.00 0.65 -15.51
N ILE A 441 16.32 0.97 -14.42
CA ILE A 441 16.93 1.70 -13.29
C ILE A 441 18.13 0.94 -12.70
N LEU A 442 18.11 -0.41 -12.76
CA LEU A 442 19.22 -1.25 -12.31
C LEU A 442 20.48 -1.00 -13.14
N ASN A 443 20.36 -0.98 -14.47
CA ASN A 443 21.49 -0.68 -15.34
C ASN A 443 21.90 0.80 -15.24
N PHE A 444 20.94 1.71 -15.06
CA PHE A 444 21.23 3.13 -14.78
C PHE A 444 22.10 3.30 -13.53
N PHE A 445 21.80 2.61 -12.43
CA PHE A 445 22.66 2.66 -11.25
C PHE A 445 24.07 2.14 -11.53
N LEU A 446 24.22 1.08 -12.32
CA LEU A 446 25.52 0.54 -12.70
C LEU A 446 26.31 1.48 -13.63
N VAL A 447 25.63 2.18 -14.54
CA VAL A 447 26.25 3.22 -15.38
C VAL A 447 26.71 4.40 -14.53
N ARG A 448 25.88 4.85 -13.58
CA ARG A 448 26.15 6.07 -12.82
C ARG A 448 27.10 5.89 -11.63
N LEU A 449 26.99 4.75 -10.94
CA LEU A 449 27.71 4.45 -9.71
C LEU A 449 28.81 3.39 -9.90
N GLY A 450 28.91 2.82 -11.11
CA GLY A 450 29.87 1.77 -11.45
C GLY A 450 29.41 0.34 -11.11
N PRO A 451 30.20 -0.67 -11.51
CA PRO A 451 29.93 -2.07 -11.22
C PRO A 451 29.87 -2.35 -9.71
N MET A 452 28.90 -3.14 -9.27
CA MET A 452 28.73 -3.47 -7.86
C MET A 452 28.16 -4.88 -7.66
N ASN A 453 28.37 -5.43 -6.47
CA ASN A 453 27.76 -6.69 -6.07
C ASN A 453 26.22 -6.57 -6.07
N GLU A 454 25.54 -7.68 -6.36
CA GLU A 454 24.07 -7.74 -6.39
C GLU A 454 23.42 -7.27 -5.08
N LYS A 455 23.96 -7.71 -3.94
CA LYS A 455 23.50 -7.26 -2.61
C LYS A 455 23.59 -5.74 -2.46
N ARG A 456 24.63 -5.11 -3.01
CA ARG A 456 24.78 -3.65 -2.96
C ARG A 456 23.81 -2.98 -3.91
N LEU A 457 23.58 -3.54 -5.10
CA LEU A 457 22.63 -3.01 -6.07
C LEU A 457 21.20 -3.00 -5.54
N VAL A 458 20.75 -4.09 -4.90
CA VAL A 458 19.41 -4.11 -4.28
C VAL A 458 19.30 -3.14 -3.11
N GLN A 459 20.37 -2.93 -2.34
CA GLN A 459 20.40 -1.89 -1.30
C GLN A 459 20.31 -0.48 -1.89
N VAL A 460 20.99 -0.20 -3.01
CA VAL A 460 20.87 1.08 -3.71
C VAL A 460 19.44 1.30 -4.20
N LEU A 461 18.81 0.27 -4.76
CA LEU A 461 17.40 0.31 -5.15
C LEU A 461 16.50 0.63 -3.95
N MET A 462 16.66 -0.06 -2.82
CA MET A 462 15.90 0.21 -1.60
C MET A 462 16.12 1.62 -1.07
N CYS A 463 17.37 2.11 -1.04
CA CYS A 463 17.69 3.46 -0.63
C CYS A 463 17.02 4.50 -1.56
N SER A 464 17.00 4.25 -2.87
CA SER A 464 16.32 5.11 -3.83
C SER A 464 14.80 5.13 -3.61
N GLN A 465 14.22 3.98 -3.23
CA GLN A 465 12.80 3.87 -2.88
C GLN A 465 12.46 4.63 -1.60
N VAL A 466 13.26 4.49 -0.55
CA VAL A 466 13.09 5.25 0.70
C VAL A 466 13.24 6.74 0.44
N ALA A 467 14.25 7.16 -0.34
CA ALA A 467 14.43 8.55 -0.72
C ALA A 467 13.23 9.10 -1.52
N GLY A 468 12.69 8.29 -2.44
CA GLY A 468 11.47 8.61 -3.17
C GLY A 468 10.26 8.78 -2.24
N SER A 469 10.09 7.91 -1.25
CA SER A 469 9.03 8.03 -0.25
C SER A 469 9.18 9.26 0.66
N ILE A 470 10.41 9.60 1.07
CA ILE A 470 10.68 10.83 1.84
C ILE A 470 10.33 12.06 0.98
N LEU A 471 10.76 12.09 -0.28
CA LEU A 471 10.40 13.16 -1.21
C LEU A 471 8.88 13.25 -1.39
N ALA A 472 8.18 12.11 -1.51
CA ALA A 472 6.72 12.07 -1.60
C ALA A 472 6.06 12.72 -0.38
N PHE A 473 6.55 12.44 0.82
CA PHE A 473 6.06 13.08 2.05
C PHE A 473 6.33 14.59 2.09
N VAL A 474 7.53 15.02 1.70
CA VAL A 474 7.87 16.44 1.58
C VAL A 474 6.96 17.15 0.57
N VAL A 475 6.71 16.53 -0.58
CA VAL A 475 5.80 17.08 -1.60
C VAL A 475 4.37 17.13 -1.06
N ARG A 476 3.88 16.05 -0.45
CA ARG A 476 2.49 15.92 0.01
C ARG A 476 2.15 16.84 1.19
N TYR A 477 3.07 16.99 2.14
CA TYR A 477 2.82 17.71 3.39
C TYR A 477 3.52 19.07 3.48
N GLY A 478 4.64 19.27 2.78
CA GLY A 478 5.38 20.54 2.77
C GLY A 478 5.07 21.42 1.56
N LEU A 479 4.96 20.85 0.36
CA LEU A 479 4.86 21.61 -0.90
C LEU A 479 3.47 21.61 -1.53
N ALA A 480 2.52 20.83 -1.02
CA ALA A 480 1.19 20.71 -1.61
C ALA A 480 0.45 22.05 -1.69
N SER A 481 0.69 22.96 -0.74
CA SER A 481 0.13 24.32 -0.71
C SER A 481 0.65 25.25 -1.81
N LEU A 482 1.74 24.89 -2.50
CA LEU A 482 2.26 25.63 -3.66
C LEU A 482 1.50 25.27 -4.94
N VAL A 483 0.91 24.08 -4.98
CA VAL A 483 0.33 23.49 -6.20
C VAL A 483 -1.19 23.39 -6.11
N TYR A 484 -1.73 23.20 -4.92
CA TYR A 484 -3.15 23.26 -4.62
C TYR A 484 -3.41 24.44 -3.71
N ASP A 485 -4.66 24.88 -3.58
CA ASP A 485 -4.99 25.80 -2.49
C ASP A 485 -4.57 25.11 -1.19
N GLY A 486 -3.49 25.58 -0.58
CA GLY A 486 -3.17 25.19 0.76
C GLY A 486 -4.37 25.54 1.62
N ASP A 487 -4.86 24.58 2.39
CA ASP A 487 -5.70 24.94 3.53
C ASP A 487 -4.96 26.04 4.29
N ARG A 488 -5.59 27.21 4.36
CA ARG A 488 -5.08 28.39 5.08
C ARG A 488 -4.97 28.04 6.57
N SER A 489 -3.88 27.38 6.98
CA SER A 489 -3.71 26.94 8.38
C SER A 489 -2.32 27.21 8.95
N PHE A 490 -1.39 27.83 8.21
CA PHE A 490 -0.13 28.33 8.77
C PHE A 490 -0.12 29.83 9.09
N ARG A 491 -1.25 30.53 8.93
CA ARG A 491 -1.49 31.83 9.57
C ARG A 491 -2.68 31.67 10.49
N GLY A 492 -2.44 31.88 11.79
CA GLY A 492 -3.38 31.70 12.88
C GLY A 492 -4.80 32.18 12.54
N THR A 493 -5.66 31.22 12.22
CA THR A 493 -7.06 31.29 12.56
C THR A 493 -7.17 30.80 14.02
N PRO A 494 -7.88 31.53 14.90
CA PRO A 494 -8.03 31.11 16.28
C PRO A 494 -8.66 29.72 16.28
N ALA A 495 -8.17 28.85 17.17
CA ALA A 495 -8.64 27.51 17.39
C ALA A 495 -10.13 27.38 17.07
N ALA A 496 -10.47 26.44 16.19
CA ALA A 496 -11.85 26.02 16.00
C ALA A 496 -12.53 25.95 17.38
N PRO A 497 -13.73 26.53 17.53
CA PRO A 497 -14.35 26.69 18.84
C PRO A 497 -14.38 25.34 19.53
N ARG A 498 -14.17 25.34 20.86
CA ARG A 498 -14.14 24.19 21.78
C ARG A 498 -15.43 23.34 21.77
N HIS A 499 -15.84 22.86 20.60
CA HIS A 499 -16.98 22.00 20.33
C HIS A 499 -16.54 20.63 19.78
N ALA A 500 -15.23 20.38 19.67
CA ALA A 500 -14.68 19.03 19.62
C ALA A 500 -14.95 18.22 20.92
N SER A 501 -15.55 18.83 21.95
CA SER A 501 -16.04 18.13 23.16
C SER A 501 -17.36 17.38 22.94
N ALA A 502 -18.12 17.64 21.86
CA ALA A 502 -19.35 16.89 21.56
C ALA A 502 -19.11 15.65 20.69
N LEU A 503 -17.99 15.60 19.96
CA LEU A 503 -17.60 14.48 19.09
C LEU A 503 -16.90 13.34 19.85
N VAL A 504 -16.53 13.56 21.12
CA VAL A 504 -15.98 12.54 22.02
C VAL A 504 -17.10 11.79 22.78
N SER A 505 -18.33 12.31 22.77
CA SER A 505 -19.46 11.71 23.51
C SER A 505 -19.99 10.39 22.92
N LYS A 506 -19.47 9.92 21.77
CA LYS A 506 -19.82 8.59 21.22
C LYS A 506 -18.80 7.50 21.57
N TYR A 507 -17.68 7.86 22.21
CA TYR A 507 -16.65 6.93 22.68
C TYR A 507 -16.40 6.98 24.19
N LEU A 508 -17.07 7.88 24.93
CA LEU A 508 -17.06 7.92 26.39
C LEU A 508 -18.46 7.56 26.93
N HIS A 509 -18.71 6.26 27.13
CA HIS A 509 -19.80 5.84 28.01
C HIS A 509 -19.41 6.16 29.45
N ASN A 510 -19.89 7.29 29.98
CA ASN A 510 -20.19 7.57 31.40
C ASN A 510 -20.48 9.07 31.59
N PHE A 511 -21.57 9.57 30.99
CA PHE A 511 -22.08 10.89 31.32
C PHE A 511 -23.43 10.72 32.03
N ASP A 512 -23.46 10.99 33.33
CA ASP A 512 -24.66 10.97 34.18
C ASP A 512 -25.53 12.20 33.86
N PRO A 513 -26.76 12.02 33.34
CA PRO A 513 -27.62 13.12 32.91
C PRO A 513 -28.33 13.85 34.06
N THR A 514 -28.08 13.50 35.32
CA THR A 514 -28.77 14.13 36.48
C THR A 514 -28.16 15.47 36.95
N ALA A 515 -27.08 15.95 36.35
CA ALA A 515 -26.29 17.07 36.87
C ALA A 515 -26.54 18.47 36.25
N VAL A 516 -27.65 18.72 35.54
CA VAL A 516 -27.95 20.08 35.01
C VAL A 516 -29.30 20.59 35.52
N GLY A 517 -29.22 21.54 36.46
CA GLY A 517 -30.35 22.20 37.09
C GLY A 517 -31.12 23.16 36.17
N SER A 518 -32.44 23.14 36.35
CA SER A 518 -33.45 24.18 36.08
C SER A 518 -33.13 25.21 34.97
N GLY A 519 -33.49 24.90 33.73
CA GLY A 519 -33.63 25.87 32.63
C GLY A 519 -35.05 25.88 32.08
N ARG A 520 -35.69 27.06 32.03
CA ARG A 520 -37.09 27.26 31.61
C ARG A 520 -37.20 27.21 30.07
N TRP A 521 -38.04 26.31 29.53
CA TRP A 521 -38.31 26.23 28.09
C TRP A 521 -39.26 27.36 27.65
N ILE A 522 -38.89 28.12 26.61
CA ILE A 522 -39.76 29.11 25.97
C ILE A 522 -40.41 28.47 24.73
N ARG A 523 -41.74 28.46 24.67
CA ARG A 523 -42.53 27.93 23.54
C ARG A 523 -42.64 29.00 22.44
N VAL A 524 -42.21 28.71 21.22
CA VAL A 524 -42.33 29.61 20.06
C VAL A 524 -43.45 29.14 19.13
N PRO A 525 -44.32 30.01 18.59
CA PRO A 525 -45.45 29.59 17.75
C PRO A 525 -45.01 29.23 16.33
N GLU A 526 -45.59 28.16 15.77
CA GLU A 526 -45.36 27.70 14.39
C GLU A 526 -45.93 28.69 13.36
N ARG A 527 -45.06 29.36 12.57
CA ARG A 527 -45.39 29.75 11.18
C ARG A 527 -44.17 29.81 10.25
N SER A 528 -44.29 29.04 9.16
CA SER A 528 -43.76 29.21 7.79
C SER A 528 -42.24 29.11 7.53
N ARG A 529 -41.92 28.25 6.53
CA ARG A 529 -40.63 27.88 5.95
C ARG A 529 -39.61 29.02 5.84
N SER A 530 -38.56 28.97 6.67
CA SER A 530 -37.21 29.51 6.43
C SER A 530 -36.39 29.32 7.71
N VAL A 531 -35.08 29.09 7.57
CA VAL A 531 -34.09 28.93 8.66
C VAL A 531 -34.38 29.91 9.80
N GLN A 532 -34.69 29.39 10.98
CA GLN A 532 -35.02 30.24 12.13
C GLN A 532 -33.80 30.48 13.01
N ARG A 533 -33.59 31.74 13.39
CA ARG A 533 -32.49 32.18 14.25
C ARG A 533 -32.97 32.16 15.71
N ILE A 534 -32.46 31.22 16.50
CA ILE A 534 -32.80 31.06 17.91
C ILE A 534 -31.67 31.64 18.76
N LYS A 535 -32.01 32.54 19.70
CA LYS A 535 -31.08 33.01 20.73
C LYS A 535 -31.25 32.15 21.98
N VAL A 536 -30.18 31.46 22.38
CA VAL A 536 -30.15 30.69 23.62
C VAL A 536 -29.15 31.33 24.56
N THR A 537 -29.60 31.64 25.77
CA THR A 537 -28.76 32.28 26.80
C THR A 537 -28.34 31.24 27.81
N PHE A 538 -27.02 31.07 28.00
CA PHE A 538 -26.45 30.26 29.07
C PHE A 538 -25.61 31.19 29.97
N GLY A 539 -26.05 31.41 31.20
CA GLY A 539 -25.44 32.41 32.09
C GLY A 539 -25.54 33.83 31.51
N SER A 540 -24.43 34.57 31.48
CA SER A 540 -24.35 35.94 30.93
C SER A 540 -24.02 36.00 29.44
N GLN A 541 -23.88 34.85 28.75
CA GLN A 541 -23.56 34.79 27.32
C GLN A 541 -24.76 34.39 26.47
N ILE A 542 -24.93 35.08 25.33
CA ILE A 542 -25.99 34.85 24.36
C ILE A 542 -25.39 34.14 23.14
N TYR A 543 -25.88 32.94 22.85
CA TYR A 543 -25.52 32.17 21.66
C TYR A 543 -26.61 32.31 20.60
N GLN A 544 -26.21 32.46 19.35
CA GLN A 544 -27.12 32.42 18.20
C GLN A 544 -26.96 31.10 17.45
N MET A 545 -28.04 30.34 17.38
CA MET A 545 -28.13 29.13 16.56
C MET A 545 -29.07 29.37 15.39
N TYR A 546 -28.79 28.71 14.27
CA TYR A 546 -29.65 28.66 13.10
C TYR A 546 -30.13 27.22 12.96
N VAL A 547 -31.45 27.04 13.00
CA VAL A 547 -32.08 25.72 12.84
C VAL A 547 -32.80 25.70 11.51
N ASP A 548 -32.43 24.76 10.66
CA ASP A 548 -33.17 24.44 9.44
C ASP A 548 -34.20 23.38 9.79
N ILE A 549 -35.47 23.63 9.47
CA ILE A 549 -36.58 22.72 9.78
C ILE A 549 -37.06 22.13 8.46
N GLU A 550 -36.43 21.06 8.01
CA GLU A 550 -36.98 20.23 6.93
C GLU A 550 -38.05 19.27 7.50
N ARG A 551 -39.28 19.38 7.01
CA ARG A 551 -40.38 18.44 7.27
C ARG A 551 -40.14 17.18 6.42
N LYS A 552 -39.85 16.03 7.01
CA LYS A 552 -40.81 15.09 7.61
C LYS A 552 -40.07 13.86 8.13
#